data_AF-A0A2D4NMJ5-F1
#
_entry.id   AF-A0A2D4NMJ5-F1
#
_cell.length_a   1.000
_cell.length_b   1.000
_cell.length_c   1.000
_cell.angle_alpha   90.00
_cell.angle_beta   90.00
_cell.angle_gamma   90.00
#
_symmetry.space_group_name_H-M   'P 1'
#
loop_
_entity.id
_entity.type
_entity.pdbx_description
1 polymer ?
#
loop_
_entity_poly.entity_id
_entity_poly.type
_entity_poly.pdbx_seq_one_letter_code
_entity_poly.pdbx_strand_id
1 'polypeptide(L)'
;MKQLSSLVKYFIMCANKRAPRIKCQELLNYVIDTINESSRYAIYGADCNSILLKDILKVRKYWCEISSQQWSDLQNLYFKLFLNPSGDVNKVLVARIIYTLTRGLCFQTDKFNSDTLNVFSKVIHRARQERNLAG
;
A
#
# COMPACT_ATOMS: atom_id res chain seq x y z
N MET A 1 -20.76 -0.26 -7.48
CA MET A 1 -19.75 -1.21 -6.95
C MET A 1 -19.24 -0.91 -5.52
N LYS A 2 -19.91 -0.08 -4.69
CA LYS A 2 -19.47 0.16 -3.28
C LYS A 2 -19.74 -1.01 -2.32
N GLN A 3 -20.54 -2.00 -2.73
CA GLN A 3 -21.03 -3.07 -1.84
C GLN A 3 -19.94 -4.07 -1.43
N LEU A 4 -19.02 -4.44 -2.33
CA LEU A 4 -17.97 -5.42 -1.99
C LEU A 4 -16.96 -4.84 -0.98
N SER A 5 -16.60 -3.57 -1.13
CA SER A 5 -15.77 -2.82 -0.19
C SER A 5 -16.37 -2.74 1.21
N SER A 6 -17.66 -2.38 1.30
CA SER A 6 -18.36 -2.36 2.58
C SER A 6 -18.46 -3.76 3.17
N LEU A 7 -18.61 -4.80 2.34
CA LEU A 7 -18.65 -6.19 2.78
C LEU A 7 -17.29 -6.63 3.34
N VAL A 8 -16.19 -6.37 2.64
CA VAL A 8 -14.83 -6.68 3.08
C VAL A 8 -14.50 -5.92 4.37
N LYS A 9 -14.80 -4.62 4.45
CA LYS A 9 -14.64 -3.82 5.67
C LYS A 9 -15.48 -4.36 6.83
N TYR A 10 -16.71 -4.78 6.55
CA TYR A 10 -17.59 -5.39 7.53
C TYR A 10 -17.04 -6.73 8.02
N PHE A 11 -16.55 -7.59 7.14
CA PHE A 11 -15.90 -8.85 7.50
C PHE A 11 -14.64 -8.61 8.33
N ILE A 12 -13.78 -7.65 7.96
CA ILE A 12 -12.61 -7.26 8.75
C ILE A 12 -13.02 -6.78 10.14
N MET A 13 -14.02 -5.91 10.22
CA MET A 13 -14.52 -5.40 11.50
C MET A 13 -15.13 -6.50 12.38
N CYS A 14 -15.91 -7.42 11.80
CA CYS A 14 -16.51 -8.55 12.50
C CYS A 14 -15.46 -9.54 12.99
N ALA A 15 -14.49 -9.90 12.15
CA ALA A 15 -13.39 -10.79 12.48
C ALA A 15 -12.51 -10.23 13.61
N ASN A 16 -12.22 -8.92 13.56
CA ASN A 16 -11.46 -8.24 14.61
C ASN A 16 -12.20 -8.16 15.95
N LYS A 17 -13.55 -8.23 15.96
CA LYS A 17 -14.38 -8.21 17.17
C LYS A 17 -14.71 -9.60 17.75
N ARG A 18 -14.75 -10.67 16.95
CA ARG A 18 -15.32 -11.98 17.36
C ARG A 18 -14.35 -13.15 17.54
N ALA A 19 -13.04 -12.88 17.57
CA ALA A 19 -11.94 -13.84 17.80
C ALA A 19 -11.34 -14.61 16.59
N PRO A 20 -12.01 -14.96 15.47
CA PRO A 20 -11.27 -15.41 14.29
C PRO A 20 -10.68 -14.17 13.63
N ARG A 21 -9.48 -13.78 14.07
CA ARG A 21 -8.73 -12.64 13.51
C ARG A 21 -8.35 -13.00 12.08
N ILE A 22 -8.70 -12.17 11.11
CA ILE A 22 -8.22 -12.35 9.74
C ILE A 22 -6.68 -12.32 9.76
N LYS A 23 -6.06 -13.29 9.10
CA LYS A 23 -4.60 -13.38 9.02
C LYS A 23 -4.09 -12.20 8.20
N CYS A 24 -3.09 -11.48 8.71
CA CYS A 24 -2.46 -10.37 7.98
C CYS A 24 -2.06 -10.79 6.56
N GLN A 25 -1.54 -12.01 6.43
CA GLN A 25 -1.10 -12.59 5.18
C GLN A 25 -2.20 -12.69 4.12
N GLU A 26 -3.43 -13.05 4.50
CA GLU A 26 -4.54 -13.15 3.54
C GLU A 26 -4.96 -11.76 3.03
N LEU A 27 -5.01 -10.77 3.93
CA LEU A 27 -5.29 -9.38 3.53
C LEU A 27 -4.19 -8.79 2.67
N LEU A 28 -2.93 -9.09 2.99
CA LEU A 28 -1.79 -8.58 2.26
C LEU A 28 -1.77 -9.15 0.83
N ASN A 29 -2.01 -10.46 0.68
CA ASN A 29 -2.08 -11.11 -0.62
C ASN A 29 -3.22 -10.51 -1.46
N TYR A 30 -4.40 -10.33 -0.87
CA TYR A 30 -5.52 -9.69 -1.56
C TYR A 30 -5.17 -8.28 -2.07
N VAL A 31 -4.48 -7.48 -1.26
CA VAL A 31 -4.02 -6.13 -1.65
C VAL A 31 -3.00 -6.21 -2.79
N ILE A 32 -2.00 -7.08 -2.68
CA ILE A 32 -0.94 -7.23 -3.69
C ILE A 32 -1.53 -7.68 -5.02
N ASP A 33 -2.37 -8.73 -5.02
CA ASP A 33 -3.00 -9.27 -6.22
C ASP A 33 -3.89 -8.21 -6.90
N THR A 34 -4.63 -7.43 -6.12
CA THR A 34 -5.50 -6.38 -6.64
C THR A 34 -4.71 -5.25 -7.28
N ILE A 35 -3.56 -4.86 -6.71
CA ILE A 35 -2.75 -3.77 -7.24
C ILE A 35 -1.92 -4.20 -8.46
N ASN A 36 -1.50 -5.46 -8.51
CA ASN A 36 -0.77 -6.00 -9.66
C ASN A 36 -1.64 -6.16 -10.92
N GLU A 37 -2.94 -6.42 -10.77
CA GLU A 37 -3.85 -6.60 -11.89
C GLU A 37 -4.60 -5.29 -12.22
N SER A 38 -4.29 -4.66 -13.36
CA SER A 38 -4.83 -3.34 -13.74
C SER A 38 -6.37 -3.28 -13.73
N SER A 39 -7.04 -4.35 -14.19
CA SER A 39 -8.51 -4.49 -14.19
C SER A 39 -9.09 -4.45 -12.78
N ARG A 40 -8.46 -5.18 -11.83
CA ARG A 40 -8.88 -5.20 -10.43
C ARG A 40 -8.56 -3.90 -9.74
N TYR A 41 -7.40 -3.30 -10.03
CA TYR A 41 -7.01 -2.03 -9.46
C TYR A 41 -7.99 -0.91 -9.84
N ALA A 42 -8.46 -0.88 -11.09
CA ALA A 42 -9.46 0.10 -11.55
C ALA A 42 -10.78 0.02 -10.75
N ILE A 43 -11.14 -1.17 -10.26
CA ILE A 43 -12.40 -1.40 -9.54
C ILE A 43 -12.23 -1.28 -8.02
N TYR A 44 -11.14 -1.84 -7.48
CA TYR A 44 -10.94 -2.08 -6.05
C TYR A 44 -9.71 -1.38 -5.47
N GLY A 45 -8.90 -0.70 -6.29
CA GLY A 45 -7.62 -0.11 -5.88
C GLY A 45 -7.76 0.92 -4.76
N ALA A 46 -8.79 1.78 -4.82
CA ALA A 46 -9.06 2.76 -3.76
C ALA A 46 -9.35 2.10 -2.41
N ASP A 47 -10.07 0.97 -2.42
CA ASP A 47 -10.39 0.22 -1.22
C ASP A 47 -9.19 -0.54 -0.68
N CYS A 48 -8.39 -1.16 -1.56
CA CYS A 48 -7.14 -1.82 -1.17
C CYS A 48 -6.13 -0.83 -0.58
N ASN A 49 -5.99 0.36 -1.16
CA ASN A 49 -5.16 1.43 -0.61
C ASN A 49 -5.65 1.85 0.80
N SER A 50 -6.96 1.94 1.00
CA SER A 50 -7.53 2.24 2.32
C SER A 50 -7.31 1.11 3.32
N ILE A 51 -7.51 -0.15 2.94
CA ILE A 51 -7.32 -1.32 3.79
C ILE A 51 -5.85 -1.42 4.20
N LEU A 52 -4.93 -1.32 3.23
CA LEU A 52 -3.50 -1.37 3.51
C LEU A 52 -3.11 -0.28 4.51
N LEU A 53 -3.52 0.98 4.28
CA LEU A 53 -3.09 2.08 5.15
C LEU A 53 -3.75 2.03 6.53
N LYS A 54 -5.06 1.80 6.61
CA LYS A 54 -5.84 1.97 7.85
C LYS A 54 -5.94 0.71 8.69
N ASP A 55 -5.96 -0.45 8.05
CA ASP A 55 -6.26 -1.72 8.72
C ASP A 55 -5.00 -2.60 8.86
N ILE A 56 -4.06 -2.52 7.92
CA ILE A 56 -2.80 -3.28 7.96
C ILE A 56 -1.67 -2.43 8.58
N LEU A 57 -1.23 -1.39 7.88
CA LEU A 57 -0.05 -0.60 8.26
C LEU A 57 -0.23 0.25 9.52
N LYS A 58 -1.47 0.56 9.91
CA LYS A 58 -1.75 1.25 11.18
C LYS A 58 -1.58 0.33 12.40
N VAL A 59 -1.78 -0.97 12.23
CA VAL A 59 -1.80 -1.94 13.33
C VAL A 59 -0.39 -2.50 13.52
N ARG A 60 0.32 -2.03 14.55
CA ARG A 60 1.73 -2.38 14.79
C ARG A 60 1.99 -3.88 14.90
N LYS A 61 1.04 -4.66 15.41
CA LYS A 61 1.15 -6.13 15.49
C LYS A 61 1.40 -6.76 14.12
N TYR A 62 0.72 -6.29 13.08
CA TYR A 62 0.85 -6.85 11.73
C TYR A 62 2.22 -6.58 11.12
N TRP A 63 2.98 -5.60 11.62
CA TRP A 63 4.30 -5.32 11.06
C TRP A 63 5.27 -6.47 11.28
N CYS A 64 5.15 -7.18 12.40
CA CYS A 64 5.94 -8.36 12.71
C CYS A 64 5.44 -9.62 11.97
N GLU A 65 4.22 -9.59 11.40
CA GLU A 65 3.67 -10.67 10.59
C GLU A 65 4.09 -10.55 9.11
N ILE A 66 4.54 -9.37 8.66
CA ILE A 66 4.98 -9.10 7.29
C ILE A 66 6.47 -9.43 7.18
N SER A 67 6.85 -10.29 6.23
CA SER A 67 8.26 -10.63 6.02
C SER A 67 9.06 -9.47 5.44
N SER A 68 10.38 -9.45 5.66
CA SER A 68 11.25 -8.42 5.09
C SER A 68 11.16 -8.33 3.56
N GLN A 69 10.96 -9.45 2.88
CA GLN A 69 10.76 -9.48 1.43
C GLN A 69 9.44 -8.82 1.04
N GLN A 70 8.34 -9.13 1.75
CA GLN A 70 7.03 -8.54 1.49
C GLN A 70 7.02 -7.02 1.69
N TRP A 71 7.75 -6.51 2.69
CA TRP A 71 7.94 -5.08 2.88
C TRP A 71 8.58 -4.41 1.65
N SER A 72 9.66 -4.99 1.13
CA SER A 72 10.36 -4.48 -0.07
C SER A 72 9.49 -4.58 -1.32
N ASP A 73 8.76 -5.68 -1.50
CA ASP A 73 7.90 -5.90 -2.65
C ASP A 73 6.74 -4.90 -2.67
N LEU A 74 6.10 -4.66 -1.52
CA LEU A 74 5.06 -3.63 -1.38
C LEU A 74 5.61 -2.24 -1.67
N GLN A 75 6.79 -1.90 -1.16
CA GLN A 75 7.39 -0.60 -1.45
C GLN A 75 7.63 -0.42 -2.96
N ASN A 76 8.22 -1.42 -3.62
CA ASN A 76 8.45 -1.37 -5.06
C ASN A 76 7.14 -1.27 -5.86
N LEU A 77 6.10 -2.00 -5.44
CA LEU A 77 4.78 -1.95 -6.06
C LEU A 77 4.17 -0.54 -5.98
N TYR A 78 4.20 0.08 -4.81
CA TYR A 78 3.64 1.42 -4.62
C TYR A 78 4.48 2.52 -5.27
N PHE A 79 5.80 2.35 -5.36
CA PHE A 79 6.64 3.25 -6.16
C PHE A 79 6.30 3.17 -7.65
N LYS A 80 6.13 1.97 -8.20
CA LYS A 80 5.66 1.79 -9.58
C LYS A 80 4.29 2.43 -9.78
N LEU A 81 3.37 2.28 -8.83
CA LEU A 81 2.04 2.88 -8.89
C LEU A 81 2.09 4.42 -8.86
N PHE A 82 2.98 5.01 -8.07
CA PHE A 82 3.15 6.46 -8.02
C PHE A 82 3.80 7.01 -9.27
N LEU A 83 4.86 6.35 -9.75
CA LEU A 83 5.58 6.77 -10.94
C LEU A 83 4.72 6.52 -12.16
N ASN A 84 4.28 5.30 -12.45
CA ASN A 84 3.58 4.98 -13.69
C ASN A 84 2.14 4.54 -13.39
N PRO A 85 1.24 5.48 -13.04
CA PRO A 85 -0.16 5.13 -12.80
C PRO A 85 -0.82 4.70 -14.11
N SER A 86 -1.54 3.57 -14.08
CA SER A 86 -2.32 3.07 -15.22
C SER A 86 -3.70 3.76 -15.39
N GLY A 87 -4.02 4.74 -14.55
CA GLY A 87 -5.29 5.46 -14.55
C GLY A 87 -5.33 6.58 -13.51
N ASP A 88 -6.53 7.02 -13.13
CA ASP A 88 -6.68 8.00 -12.06
C ASP A 88 -6.32 7.36 -10.71
N VAL A 89 -5.24 7.85 -10.11
CA VAL A 89 -4.68 7.35 -8.86
C VAL A 89 -4.63 8.49 -7.87
N ASN A 90 -5.17 8.25 -6.67
CA ASN A 90 -5.00 9.18 -5.56
C ASN A 90 -3.53 9.20 -5.10
N LYS A 91 -2.71 10.04 -5.75
CA LYS A 91 -1.28 10.17 -5.49
C LYS A 91 -0.97 10.58 -4.05
N VAL A 92 -1.85 11.34 -3.40
CA VAL A 92 -1.69 11.71 -1.99
C VAL A 92 -1.79 10.48 -1.09
N LEU A 93 -2.78 9.61 -1.33
CA LEU A 93 -2.94 8.36 -0.58
C LEU A 93 -1.77 7.41 -0.82
N VAL A 94 -1.36 7.25 -2.09
CA VAL A 94 -0.19 6.45 -2.48
C VAL A 94 1.08 6.98 -1.82
N ALA A 95 1.32 8.29 -1.79
CA ALA A 95 2.47 8.89 -1.11
C ALA A 95 2.48 8.63 0.39
N ARG A 96 1.32 8.68 1.06
CA ARG A 96 1.18 8.33 2.49
C ARG A 96 1.49 6.85 2.75
N ILE A 97 1.09 5.97 1.84
CA ILE A 97 1.41 4.54 1.90
C ILE A 97 2.91 4.34 1.73
N ILE A 98 3.53 4.94 0.71
CA ILE A 98 5.00 4.90 0.50
C ILE A 98 5.73 5.35 1.76
N TYR A 99 5.34 6.49 2.34
CA TYR A 99 5.93 6.97 3.59
C TYR A 99 5.83 5.95 4.72
N THR A 100 4.66 5.35 4.89
CA THR A 100 4.41 4.37 5.96
C THR A 100 5.19 3.07 5.72
N LEU A 101 5.26 2.58 4.49
CA LEU A 101 6.07 1.42 4.09
C LEU A 101 7.55 1.64 4.34
N THR A 102 8.03 2.87 4.12
CA THR A 102 9.43 3.23 4.35
C THR A 102 9.78 3.20 5.83
N ARG A 103 8.91 3.77 6.67
CA ARG A 103 9.05 3.60 8.13
C ARG A 103 9.01 2.11 8.50
N GLY A 104 8.09 1.35 7.89
CA GLY A 104 8.04 -0.11 7.90
C GLY A 104 9.41 -0.75 7.76
N LEU A 105 10.01 -0.55 6.60
CA LEU A 105 11.30 -1.10 6.23
C LEU A 105 12.42 -0.68 7.17
N CYS A 106 12.51 0.60 7.54
CA CYS A 106 13.54 1.07 8.48
C CYS A 106 13.41 0.43 9.88
N PHE A 107 12.21 0.04 10.30
CA PHE A 107 11.99 -0.59 11.60
C PHE A 107 12.03 -2.11 11.58
N GLN A 108 11.72 -2.73 10.44
CA GLN A 108 11.54 -4.19 10.33
C GLN A 108 12.69 -4.86 9.57
N THR A 109 13.55 -4.08 8.91
CA THR A 109 14.64 -4.61 8.08
C THR A 109 15.87 -3.75 8.22
N ASP A 110 17.05 -4.37 8.17
CA ASP A 110 18.32 -3.66 7.97
C ASP A 110 18.55 -3.27 6.49
N LYS A 111 17.57 -3.51 5.62
CA LYS A 111 17.70 -3.48 4.16
C LYS A 111 17.37 -2.14 3.52
N PHE A 112 17.41 -1.04 4.26
CA PHE A 112 17.30 0.29 3.65
C PHE A 112 18.56 0.58 2.82
N ASN A 113 18.50 0.31 1.52
CA ASN A 113 19.64 0.33 0.62
C ASN A 113 19.61 1.51 -0.38
N SER A 114 20.72 1.69 -1.10
CA SER A 114 20.89 2.74 -2.11
C SER A 114 19.84 2.70 -3.22
N ASP A 115 19.32 1.52 -3.58
CA ASP A 115 18.32 1.37 -4.63
C ASP A 115 16.99 2.01 -4.22
N THR A 116 16.58 1.78 -2.97
CA THR A 116 15.38 2.41 -2.40
C THR A 116 15.50 3.93 -2.43
N LEU A 117 16.65 4.48 -2.06
CA LEU A 117 16.94 5.92 -2.11
C LEU A 117 16.91 6.48 -3.54
N ASN A 118 17.42 5.73 -4.52
CA ASN A 118 17.39 6.12 -5.91
C ASN A 118 15.94 6.21 -6.44
N VAL A 119 15.10 5.24 -6.10
CA VAL A 119 13.67 5.27 -6.47
C VAL A 119 12.96 6.45 -5.80
N PHE A 120 13.26 6.73 -4.54
CA PHE A 120 12.76 7.91 -3.84
C PHE A 120 13.11 9.22 -4.53
N SER A 121 14.36 9.37 -4.96
CA SER A 121 14.79 10.55 -5.72
C SER A 121 13.94 10.75 -6.97
N LYS A 122 13.68 9.67 -7.73
CA LYS A 122 12.80 9.70 -8.91
C LYS A 122 11.37 10.10 -8.57
N VAL A 123 10.82 9.57 -7.48
CA VAL A 123 9.47 9.88 -7.00
C VAL A 123 9.33 11.35 -6.60
N ILE A 124 10.29 11.88 -5.83
CA ILE A 124 10.31 13.28 -5.41
C ILE A 124 10.46 14.20 -6.63
N HIS A 125 11.36 13.85 -7.55
CA HIS A 125 11.57 14.60 -8.77
C HIS A 125 10.28 14.70 -9.60
N ARG A 126 9.57 13.57 -9.78
CA ARG A 126 8.29 13.54 -10.48
C ARG A 126 7.21 14.37 -9.78
N ALA A 127 7.10 14.26 -8.46
CA ALA A 127 6.14 15.05 -7.68
C ALA A 127 6.40 16.57 -7.82
N ARG A 128 7.67 16.99 -7.91
CA ARG A 128 8.04 18.40 -8.14
C ARG A 128 7.68 18.86 -9.55
N GLN A 129 7.93 18.04 -10.58
CA GLN A 129 7.57 18.37 -11.95
C GLN A 129 6.07 18.58 -12.11
N GLU A 130 5.25 17.71 -11.52
CA GLU A 130 3.79 17.84 -11.57
C GLU A 130 3.29 19.13 -10.89
N ARG A 131 3.92 19.54 -9.79
CA ARG A 131 3.61 20.80 -9.12
C ARG A 131 3.90 22.01 -10.00
N ASN A 132 4.99 21.97 -10.77
CA ASN A 132 5.41 23.07 -11.64
C ASN A 132 4.57 23.18 -12.92
N LEU A 133 3.88 22.11 -13.33
CA LEU A 133 2.96 22.11 -14.48
C LEU A 133 1.56 22.63 -14.13
N ALA A 134 1.22 22.69 -12.84
CA ALA A 134 -0.08 23.13 -12.35
C ALA A 134 -0.12 24.61 -11.94
N GLY A 135 0.94 25.38 -12.22
CA GLY A 135 1.03 26.82 -12.05
C GLY A 135 1.26 27.51 -13.38
#